data_AF-A0A7K5ABE6-F1
#
_entry.id   AF-A0A7K5ABE6-F1
#
_cell.length_a   1.000
_cell.length_b   1.000
_cell.length_c   1.000
_cell.angle_alpha   90.00
_cell.angle_beta   90.00
_cell.angle_gamma   90.00
#
_symmetry.space_group_name_H-M   'P 1'
#
loop_
_entity.id
_entity.type
_entity.pdbx_description
1 polymer ?
#
loop_
_entity_poly.entity_id
_entity_poly.type
_entity_poly.pdbx_seq_one_letter_code
_entity_poly.pdbx_strand_id
1 'polypeptide(L)'
;QQGQLVAPVVANLGPLEDLTLTPNPDEVEEVFTLPLDHLLKEENQGYTHFRAAGRYAYTLPVFLNGPHRVWGLTAIITELTLELLAPGCY
;
A
#
# COMPACT_ATOMS: atom_id res chain seq x y z
N GLN A 1 11.45 -14.70 19.74
CA GLN A 1 12.05 -13.54 19.05
C GLN A 1 11.14 -12.36 19.30
N GLN A 2 11.66 -11.22 19.78
CA GLN A 2 10.86 -10.00 19.93
C GLN A 2 10.69 -9.38 18.53
N GLY A 3 9.45 -9.16 18.10
CA GLY A 3 9.16 -8.55 16.80
C GLY A 3 9.59 -7.07 16.77
N GLN A 4 9.92 -6.57 15.59
CA GLN A 4 10.08 -5.13 15.38
C GLN A 4 8.72 -4.44 15.39
N LEU A 5 8.63 -3.31 16.11
CA LEU A 5 7.46 -2.45 16.10
C LEU A 5 7.52 -1.53 14.89
N VAL A 6 6.41 -1.45 14.14
CA VAL A 6 6.24 -0.51 13.03
C VAL A 6 5.05 0.40 13.35
N ALA A 7 5.23 1.71 13.21
CA ALA A 7 4.19 2.71 13.42
C ALA A 7 3.96 3.49 12.11
N PRO A 8 2.85 3.25 11.38
CA PRO A 8 2.54 4.02 10.18
C PRO A 8 2.10 5.45 10.54
N VAL A 9 2.47 6.41 9.71
CA VAL A 9 2.10 7.82 9.86
C VAL A 9 1.52 8.32 8.55
N VAL A 10 0.33 8.94 8.61
CA VAL A 10 -0.31 9.59 7.45
C VAL A 10 0.00 11.08 7.49
N ALA A 11 0.51 11.62 6.40
CA ALA A 11 0.89 13.02 6.28
C ALA A 11 0.24 13.67 5.05
N ASN A 12 -0.14 14.95 5.18
CA ASN A 12 -0.54 15.78 4.06
C ASN A 12 0.71 16.47 3.49
N LEU A 13 1.04 16.19 2.24
CA LEU A 13 2.21 16.75 1.56
C LEU A 13 1.92 18.12 0.89
N GLY A 14 0.66 18.58 0.91
CA GLY A 14 0.22 19.73 0.14
C GLY A 14 0.02 19.40 -1.35
N PRO A 15 -0.08 20.42 -2.22
CA PRO A 15 -0.16 20.24 -3.66
C PRO A 15 1.08 19.51 -4.19
N LEU A 16 0.86 18.45 -4.98
CA LEU A 16 1.96 17.63 -5.52
C LEU A 16 2.76 18.38 -6.60
N GLU A 17 2.12 19.34 -7.29
CA GLU A 17 2.75 20.19 -8.29
C GLU A 17 3.88 21.07 -7.73
N ASP A 18 3.83 21.38 -6.43
CA ASP A 18 4.87 22.17 -5.74
C ASP A 18 5.98 21.26 -5.14
N LEU A 19 5.81 19.94 -5.20
CA LEU A 19 6.72 18.98 -4.59
C LEU A 19 7.88 18.64 -5.53
N THR A 20 9.08 19.09 -5.18
CA THR A 20 10.32 18.65 -5.85
C THR A 20 10.95 17.50 -5.06
N LEU A 21 11.01 16.30 -5.66
CA LEU A 21 11.63 15.13 -5.07
C LEU A 21 13.02 14.89 -5.67
N THR A 22 14.03 14.70 -4.82
CA THR A 22 15.40 14.32 -5.21
C THR A 22 15.76 12.99 -4.52
N PRO A 23 15.29 11.84 -5.03
CA PRO A 23 15.54 10.55 -4.42
C PRO A 23 17.04 10.18 -4.46
N ASN A 24 17.50 9.48 -3.43
CA ASN A 24 18.85 8.91 -3.41
C ASN A 24 18.90 7.67 -4.32
N PRO A 25 19.68 7.67 -5.41
CA PRO A 25 19.71 6.55 -6.36
C PRO A 25 20.32 5.27 -5.79
N ASP A 26 21.09 5.34 -4.69
CA ASP A 26 21.65 4.16 -4.04
C ASP A 26 20.58 3.36 -3.24
N GLU A 27 19.43 3.99 -2.94
CA GLU A 27 18.39 3.42 -2.08
C GLU A 27 17.00 3.38 -2.76
N VAL A 28 16.71 4.33 -3.66
CA VAL A 28 15.39 4.51 -4.28
C VAL A 28 15.50 4.43 -5.80
N GLU A 29 14.92 3.37 -6.37
CA GLU A 29 14.90 3.14 -7.81
C GLU A 29 13.87 4.04 -8.52
N GLU A 30 12.68 4.20 -7.96
CA GLU A 30 11.58 4.95 -8.57
C GLU A 30 10.67 5.57 -7.50
N VAL A 31 10.07 6.72 -7.84
CA VAL A 31 8.96 7.31 -7.09
C VAL A 31 7.74 7.39 -7.99
N PHE A 32 6.61 6.89 -7.52
CA PHE A 32 5.33 6.97 -8.23
C PHE A 32 4.21 7.37 -7.28
N THR A 33 3.10 7.81 -7.87
CA THR A 33 1.85 8.13 -7.15
C THR A 33 0.69 7.35 -7.75
N LEU A 34 -0.30 7.06 -6.93
CA LEU A 34 -1.59 6.53 -7.36
C LEU A 34 -2.68 7.45 -6.79
N PRO A 35 -3.67 7.84 -7.61
CA PRO A 35 -4.78 8.62 -7.10
C PRO A 35 -5.67 7.72 -6.22
N LEU A 36 -6.36 8.32 -5.24
CA LEU A 36 -7.17 7.58 -4.28
C LEU A 36 -8.29 6.78 -4.97
N ASP A 37 -8.91 7.35 -6.00
CA ASP A 37 -9.96 6.69 -6.79
C ASP A 37 -9.46 5.45 -7.53
N HIS A 38 -8.18 5.38 -7.91
CA HIS A 38 -7.58 4.16 -8.45
C HIS A 38 -7.57 3.05 -7.38
N LEU A 39 -7.17 3.37 -6.17
CA LEU A 39 -7.07 2.39 -5.07
C LEU A 39 -8.44 1.89 -4.60
N LEU A 40 -9.50 2.69 -4.76
CA LEU A 40 -10.87 2.35 -4.36
C LEU A 40 -11.63 1.48 -5.39
N LYS A 41 -11.08 1.25 -6.59
CA LYS A 41 -11.74 0.38 -7.59
C LYS A 41 -11.51 -1.08 -7.24
N GLU A 42 -12.59 -1.86 -7.17
CA GLU A 42 -12.55 -3.30 -6.89
C GLU A 42 -11.60 -4.07 -7.83
N GLU A 43 -11.55 -3.71 -9.11
CA GLU A 43 -10.66 -4.33 -10.10
C GLU A 43 -9.16 -4.15 -9.81
N ASN A 44 -8.81 -3.15 -8.99
CA ASN A 44 -7.45 -2.84 -8.57
C ASN A 44 -7.12 -3.42 -7.20
N GLN A 45 -8.06 -4.13 -6.57
CA GLN A 45 -7.89 -4.75 -5.27
C GLN A 45 -7.88 -6.28 -5.40
N GLY A 46 -7.28 -6.92 -4.41
CA GLY A 46 -7.28 -8.36 -4.34
C GLY A 46 -6.60 -8.85 -3.08
N TYR A 47 -6.47 -10.17 -3.00
CA TYR A 47 -5.97 -10.84 -1.83
C TYR A 47 -5.00 -11.94 -2.20
N THR A 48 -3.82 -11.95 -1.57
CA THR A 48 -2.85 -13.05 -1.71
C THR A 48 -3.07 -14.07 -0.61
N HIS A 49 -3.43 -15.29 -0.97
CA HIS A 49 -3.62 -16.39 -0.03
C HIS A 49 -2.33 -17.17 0.20
N PHE A 50 -1.74 -17.03 1.38
CA PHE A 50 -0.57 -17.79 1.77
C PHE A 50 -0.97 -19.16 2.31
N ARG A 51 -0.26 -20.20 1.87
CA ARG A 51 -0.47 -21.59 2.30
C ARG A 51 0.78 -22.12 2.98
N ALA A 52 0.60 -22.80 4.11
CA ALA A 52 1.65 -23.51 4.82
C ALA A 52 1.30 -25.01 4.87
N ALA A 53 2.23 -25.88 4.47
CA ALA A 53 2.03 -27.34 4.40
C ALA A 53 0.74 -27.74 3.66
N GLY A 54 0.40 -27.04 2.57
CA GLY A 54 -0.81 -27.30 1.78
C GLY A 54 -2.12 -26.82 2.42
N ARG A 55 -2.10 -26.23 3.62
CA ARG A 55 -3.29 -25.66 4.29
C ARG A 55 -3.26 -24.13 4.26
N TYR A 56 -4.43 -23.52 4.41
CA TYR A 56 -4.56 -22.07 4.56
C TYR A 56 -3.72 -21.59 5.76
N ALA A 57 -2.97 -20.50 5.59
CA ALA A 57 -2.25 -19.85 6.66
C ALA A 57 -2.87 -18.48 6.97
N TYR A 58 -2.78 -17.54 6.03
CA TYR A 58 -3.35 -16.20 6.16
C TYR A 58 -3.50 -15.56 4.77
N THR A 59 -4.21 -14.44 4.73
CA THR A 59 -4.45 -13.67 3.51
C THR A 59 -4.02 -12.24 3.75
N LEU A 60 -3.36 -11.62 2.76
CA LEU A 60 -2.97 -10.21 2.80
C LEU A 60 -3.55 -9.47 1.60
N PRO A 61 -3.89 -8.18 1.75
CA PRO A 61 -4.32 -7.36 0.62
C PRO A 61 -3.20 -7.24 -0.43
N VAL A 62 -3.61 -7.01 -1.66
CA VAL A 62 -2.74 -6.61 -2.76
C VAL A 62 -3.45 -5.57 -3.62
N PHE A 63 -2.74 -4.51 -3.98
CA PHE A 63 -3.22 -3.52 -4.94
C PHE A 63 -2.53 -3.72 -6.28
N LEU A 64 -3.33 -3.66 -7.35
CA LEU A 64 -2.98 -4.05 -8.71
C LEU A 64 -3.20 -2.87 -9.68
N ASN A 65 -2.75 -3.09 -10.93
CA ASN A 65 -2.96 -2.20 -12.07
C ASN A 65 -2.40 -0.78 -11.93
N GLY A 66 -1.51 -0.55 -10.96
CA GLY A 66 -0.63 0.61 -10.91
C GLY A 66 0.71 0.35 -11.61
N PRO A 67 1.68 1.29 -11.52
CA PRO A 67 3.04 1.08 -12.02
C PRO A 67 3.69 -0.17 -11.45
N HIS A 68 3.42 -0.44 -10.15
CA HIS A 68 3.93 -1.59 -9.42
C HIS A 68 2.84 -2.24 -8.59
N ARG A 69 3.00 -3.55 -8.34
CA ARG A 69 2.17 -4.29 -7.38
C ARG A 69 2.52 -3.88 -5.96
N VAL A 70 1.52 -3.46 -5.18
CA VAL A 70 1.70 -3.12 -3.75
C VAL A 70 1.18 -4.28 -2.91
N TRP A 71 2.04 -4.86 -2.05
CA TRP A 71 1.75 -6.08 -1.28
C TRP A 71 2.46 -6.06 0.08
N GLY A 72 2.22 -7.09 0.90
CA GLY A 72 2.88 -7.25 2.19
C GLY A 72 2.47 -6.19 3.20
N LEU A 73 3.41 -5.77 4.07
CA LEU A 73 3.12 -4.79 5.12
C LEU A 73 2.64 -3.44 4.56
N THR A 74 3.19 -3.01 3.42
CA THR A 74 2.75 -1.78 2.76
C THR A 74 1.28 -1.85 2.37
N ALA A 75 0.83 -2.96 1.78
CA ALA A 75 -0.58 -3.12 1.41
C ALA A 75 -1.51 -3.14 2.62
N ILE A 76 -1.09 -3.73 3.75
CA ILE A 76 -1.87 -3.69 5.00
C ILE A 76 -2.03 -2.24 5.49
N ILE A 77 -0.94 -1.47 5.51
CA ILE A 77 -0.98 -0.06 5.94
C ILE A 77 -1.85 0.77 4.98
N THR A 78 -1.75 0.52 3.67
CA THR A 78 -2.59 1.17 2.67
C THR A 78 -4.06 0.85 2.90
N GLU A 79 -4.43 -0.43 3.07
CA GLU A 79 -5.80 -0.87 3.35
C GLU A 79 -6.38 -0.17 4.58
N LEU A 80 -5.67 -0.20 5.72
CA LEU A 80 -6.12 0.51 6.93
C LEU A 80 -6.26 2.02 6.72
N THR A 81 -5.41 2.61 5.88
CA THR A 81 -5.49 4.04 5.55
C THR A 81 -6.73 4.33 4.70
N LEU A 82 -7.08 3.46 3.75
CA LEU A 82 -8.27 3.60 2.90
C LEU A 82 -9.56 3.46 3.72
N GLU A 83 -9.63 2.50 4.63
CA GLU A 83 -10.76 2.34 5.57
C GLU A 83 -11.02 3.62 6.39
N LEU A 84 -9.95 4.31 6.79
CA LEU A 84 -10.03 5.57 7.55
C LEU A 84 -10.40 6.78 6.68
N LEU A 85 -9.85 6.87 5.47
CA LEU A 85 -10.04 8.04 4.60
C LEU A 85 -11.34 8.00 3.80
N ALA A 86 -11.87 6.82 3.50
CA ALA A 86 -13.04 6.62 2.64
C ALA A 86 -14.04 5.62 3.25
N PRO A 87 -14.57 5.88 4.46
CA PRO A 87 -15.44 4.94 5.15
C PRO A 87 -16.71 4.63 4.35
N GLY A 88 -16.98 3.35 4.09
CA GLY A 88 -18.13 2.88 3.32
C GLY A 88 -17.95 2.93 1.80
N CYS A 89 -16.81 3.44 1.32
CA CYS A 89 -16.40 3.36 -0.08
C CYS A 89 -15.26 2.35 -0.31
N TYR A 90 -14.62 1.91 0.78
CA TYR A 90 -13.69 0.78 0.85
C TYR A 90 -14.32 -0.33 1.71
#